data_AF-A0A6N2MV66-F1
#
_entry.id   AF-A0A6N2MV66-F1
#
_cell.length_a   1.000
_cell.length_b   1.000
_cell.length_c   1.000
_cell.angle_alpha   90.00
_cell.angle_beta   90.00
_cell.angle_gamma   90.00
#
_symmetry.space_group_name_H-M   'P 1'
#
loop_
_entity.id
_entity.type
_entity.pdbx_description
1 polymer ?
#
loop_
_entity_poly.entity_id
_entity_poly.type
_entity_poly.pdbx_seq_one_letter_code
_entity_poly.pdbx_strand_id
1 'polypeptide(L)'
;MATTLARIARKSLTTSTAFSIKRHFGTEAVAAATASTKSITPSADRVKWDYRGQRKIIPLGQWLPKIAVDAYVAPNVVLAGQVTVYDGASVWNGAVLRGDLNKITVGFCSNVQERCVLHAADSPTGLPAETSIERYVTIGAYSLLRSCTIEPECIIGQHSILMEGSLVETHSILEAGSVVPPGRRIPTGELWAGNPAKFVRTLTHEETLEIPKLAVAINDLSKTYFTEFLPYSTVYLEVEKLKNKLGINV
;
A
#
# COMPACT_ATOMS: atom_id res chain seq x y z
N MET A 1 -7.38 -45.12 -55.55
CA MET A 1 -8.49 -46.02 -55.93
C MET A 1 -8.48 -47.19 -54.96
N ALA A 2 -9.53 -47.71 -54.32
CA ALA A 2 -10.98 -47.49 -54.28
C ALA A 2 -11.45 -48.24 -53.00
N THR A 3 -12.00 -47.56 -51.99
CA THR A 3 -13.42 -47.63 -51.53
C THR A 3 -13.96 -49.03 -51.16
N THR A 4 -14.40 -49.21 -49.90
CA THR A 4 -15.76 -49.72 -49.59
C THR A 4 -16.18 -49.47 -48.13
N LEU A 5 -17.37 -48.87 -48.01
CA LEU A 5 -18.20 -48.59 -46.84
C LEU A 5 -19.06 -49.79 -46.42
N ALA A 6 -19.39 -49.93 -45.12
CA ALA A 6 -20.75 -50.23 -44.58
C ALA A 6 -20.67 -50.32 -43.04
N ARG A 7 -21.26 -49.41 -42.24
CA ARG A 7 -22.68 -49.20 -41.84
C ARG A 7 -23.32 -50.34 -41.00
N ILE A 8 -23.63 -50.01 -39.74
CA ILE A 8 -24.97 -49.99 -39.07
C ILE A 8 -25.81 -51.29 -39.16
N ALA A 9 -26.51 -51.83 -38.15
CA ALA A 9 -26.68 -51.67 -36.71
C ALA A 9 -27.77 -52.70 -36.25
N ARG A 10 -28.01 -52.75 -34.93
CA ARG A 10 -29.23 -53.18 -34.22
C ARG A 10 -29.40 -54.68 -33.90
N LYS A 11 -29.28 -54.99 -32.61
CA LYS A 11 -30.43 -55.43 -31.84
C LYS A 11 -30.33 -54.98 -30.38
N SER A 12 -31.24 -54.08 -30.03
CA SER A 12 -31.56 -53.70 -28.66
C SER A 12 -32.36 -54.81 -27.98
N LEU A 13 -32.02 -55.13 -26.74
CA LEU A 13 -33.01 -55.57 -25.74
C LEU A 13 -32.58 -54.98 -24.40
N THR A 14 -33.49 -54.17 -23.89
CA THR A 14 -33.48 -53.40 -22.65
C THR A 14 -33.60 -54.30 -21.44
N THR A 15 -32.74 -54.13 -20.44
CA THR A 15 -33.12 -54.31 -19.02
C THR A 15 -32.19 -53.46 -18.15
N SER A 16 -32.80 -52.49 -17.48
CA SER A 16 -32.22 -51.60 -16.49
C SER A 16 -31.91 -52.37 -15.20
N THR A 17 -30.67 -52.29 -14.69
CA THR A 17 -30.40 -52.22 -13.25
C THR A 17 -29.05 -51.54 -13.03
N ALA A 18 -29.07 -50.44 -12.29
CA ALA A 18 -27.92 -49.61 -11.98
C ALA A 18 -27.00 -50.33 -10.97
N PHE A 19 -25.77 -50.62 -11.36
CA PHE A 19 -24.72 -51.08 -10.45
C PHE A 19 -24.07 -49.88 -9.77
N SER A 20 -24.44 -49.66 -8.52
CA SER A 20 -23.80 -48.70 -7.62
C SER A 20 -22.47 -49.27 -7.13
N ILE A 21 -21.36 -48.74 -7.65
CA ILE A 21 -20.00 -49.08 -7.20
C ILE A 21 -19.78 -48.37 -5.85
N LYS A 22 -19.98 -49.11 -4.76
CA LYS A 22 -19.59 -48.68 -3.41
C LYS A 22 -18.06 -48.63 -3.33
N ARG A 23 -17.49 -47.43 -3.32
CA ARG A 23 -16.08 -47.21 -2.95
C ARG A 23 -15.90 -47.56 -1.48
N HIS A 24 -15.12 -48.59 -1.20
CA HIS A 24 -14.55 -48.82 0.13
C HIS A 24 -13.55 -47.69 0.43
N PHE A 25 -13.93 -46.75 1.29
CA PHE A 25 -12.99 -45.82 1.90
C PHE A 25 -12.20 -46.58 2.98
N GLY A 26 -10.90 -46.78 2.74
CA GLY A 26 -9.97 -47.28 3.74
C GLY A 26 -9.78 -46.25 4.86
N THR A 27 -9.89 -46.71 6.10
CA THR A 27 -9.73 -45.92 7.33
C THR A 27 -8.26 -45.85 7.76
N GLU A 28 -7.36 -45.42 6.88
CA GLU A 28 -5.96 -45.22 7.21
C GLU A 28 -5.43 -43.96 6.52
N ALA A 29 -5.69 -42.79 7.11
CA ALA A 29 -4.89 -41.56 6.98
C ALA A 29 -5.51 -40.40 7.79
N VAL A 30 -5.63 -40.52 9.12
CA VAL A 30 -5.78 -39.35 10.00
C VAL A 30 -4.94 -39.54 11.26
N ALA A 31 -3.63 -39.76 11.08
CA ALA A 31 -2.68 -39.24 12.07
C ALA A 31 -2.54 -37.74 11.79
N ALA A 32 -3.58 -37.00 12.17
CA ALA A 32 -3.53 -35.56 12.22
C ALA A 32 -2.30 -35.19 13.05
N ALA A 33 -1.39 -34.41 12.48
CA ALA A 33 -0.40 -33.71 13.27
C ALA A 33 -1.18 -33.00 14.39
N THR A 34 -1.00 -33.46 15.63
CA THR A 34 -1.49 -32.77 16.81
C THR A 34 -0.76 -31.45 16.83
N ALA A 35 -1.36 -30.45 16.18
CA ALA A 35 -0.94 -29.07 16.27
C ALA A 35 -0.99 -28.76 17.77
N SER A 36 0.18 -28.65 18.38
CA SER A 36 0.31 -28.20 19.76
C SER A 36 -0.47 -26.90 19.87
N THR A 37 -1.62 -26.93 20.54
CA THR A 37 -2.40 -25.74 20.85
C THR A 37 -1.52 -24.90 21.75
N LYS A 38 -0.76 -23.97 21.16
CA LYS A 38 0.06 -23.02 21.92
C LYS A 38 -0.90 -22.30 22.87
N SER A 39 -0.76 -22.55 24.16
CA SER A 39 -1.53 -21.87 25.20
C SER A 39 -1.20 -20.38 25.13
N ILE A 40 -2.20 -19.56 24.79
CA ILE A 40 -2.04 -18.11 24.73
C ILE A 40 -2.15 -17.56 26.15
N THR A 41 -1.04 -17.46 26.85
CA THR A 41 -1.00 -16.79 28.16
C THR A 41 -0.74 -15.29 27.93
N PRO A 42 -1.69 -14.39 28.26
CA PRO A 42 -1.43 -12.96 28.15
C PRO A 42 -0.41 -12.55 29.22
N SER A 43 0.62 -11.80 28.82
CA SER A 43 1.54 -11.17 29.78
C SER A 43 0.80 -10.07 30.55
N ALA A 44 0.94 -10.08 31.87
CA ALA A 44 0.40 -9.05 32.76
C ALA A 44 1.01 -7.66 32.47
N ASP A 45 2.26 -7.62 32.00
CA ASP A 45 2.99 -6.37 31.72
C ASP A 45 2.58 -5.72 30.38
N ARG A 46 1.76 -6.40 29.57
CA ARG A 46 1.27 -5.84 28.30
C ARG A 46 0.27 -4.72 28.59
N VAL A 47 0.73 -3.49 28.38
CA VAL A 47 -0.11 -2.30 28.49
C VAL A 47 -1.17 -2.28 27.37
N LYS A 48 -2.43 -2.04 27.75
CA LYS A 48 -3.55 -1.90 26.80
C LYS A 48 -3.76 -0.46 26.33
N TRP A 49 -3.38 0.50 27.15
CA TRP A 49 -3.54 1.92 26.89
C TRP A 49 -2.23 2.64 27.18
N ASP A 50 -1.60 3.14 26.12
CA ASP A 50 -0.46 4.06 26.23
C ASP A 50 -0.99 5.49 26.19
N TYR A 51 -0.76 6.25 27.26
CA TYR A 51 -1.20 7.64 27.40
C TYR A 51 -0.58 8.57 26.35
N ARG A 52 0.52 8.15 25.70
CA ARG A 52 1.22 8.91 24.66
C ARG A 52 0.58 8.75 23.27
N GLY A 53 -0.28 7.76 23.09
CA GLY A 53 -0.78 7.35 21.79
C GLY A 53 0.31 6.79 20.86
N GLN A 54 -0.04 6.64 19.59
CA GLN A 54 0.91 6.17 18.58
C GLN A 54 1.89 7.29 18.21
N ARG A 55 3.19 6.99 18.24
CA ARG A 55 4.23 7.95 17.82
C ARG A 55 4.21 8.16 16.32
N LYS A 56 4.33 9.41 15.88
CA LYS A 56 4.45 9.81 14.47
C LYS A 56 5.73 9.28 13.81
N ILE A 57 6.86 9.41 14.50
CA ILE A 57 8.18 8.98 14.02
C ILE A 57 8.63 7.78 14.87
N ILE A 58 8.87 6.65 14.21
CA ILE A 58 9.28 5.39 14.84
C ILE A 58 10.63 4.98 14.27
N PRO A 59 11.72 5.16 15.04
CA PRO A 59 13.02 4.61 14.66
C PRO A 59 13.01 3.08 14.78
N LEU A 60 13.64 2.40 13.83
CA LEU A 60 13.84 0.95 13.82
C LEU A 60 15.34 0.65 13.72
N GLY A 61 15.94 0.17 14.81
CA GLY A 61 17.39 -0.02 14.89
C GLY A 61 18.13 1.31 14.70
N GLN A 62 18.97 1.38 13.66
CA GLN A 62 19.72 2.59 13.28
C GLN A 62 18.94 3.50 12.32
N TRP A 63 17.77 3.07 11.84
CA TRP A 63 17.01 3.80 10.85
C TRP A 63 16.04 4.76 11.51
N LEU A 64 16.26 6.05 11.28
CA LEU A 64 15.43 7.15 11.74
C LEU A 64 14.75 7.78 10.52
N PRO A 65 13.40 7.87 10.49
CA PRO A 65 12.70 8.63 9.46
C PRO A 65 13.14 10.09 9.47
N LYS A 66 13.44 10.64 8.29
CA LYS A 66 13.87 12.03 8.09
C LYS A 66 12.77 12.81 7.39
N ILE A 67 12.48 13.99 7.91
CA ILE A 67 11.46 14.91 7.38
C ILE A 67 12.15 16.25 7.15
N ALA A 68 11.99 16.80 5.95
CA ALA A 68 12.42 18.16 5.65
C ALA A 68 11.67 19.20 6.51
N VAL A 69 12.28 20.37 6.71
CA VAL A 69 11.75 21.38 7.65
C VAL A 69 10.46 22.02 7.14
N ASP A 70 10.32 22.13 5.82
CA ASP A 70 9.16 22.70 5.13
C ASP A 70 8.09 21.66 4.75
N ALA A 71 8.36 20.38 5.02
CA ALA A 71 7.43 19.30 4.70
C ALA A 71 6.33 19.18 5.76
N TYR A 72 5.08 19.10 5.30
CA TYR A 72 3.94 18.91 6.17
C TYR A 72 3.69 17.42 6.42
N VAL A 73 3.75 16.98 7.69
CA VAL A 73 3.38 15.61 8.09
C VAL A 73 2.33 15.68 9.18
N ALA A 74 1.12 15.25 8.82
CA ALA A 74 -0.03 15.22 9.69
C ALA A 74 0.23 14.44 11.01
N PRO A 75 -0.43 14.82 12.13
CA PRO A 75 -0.16 14.23 13.43
C PRO A 75 -0.53 12.75 13.55
N ASN A 76 -1.49 12.27 12.74
CA ASN A 76 -1.98 10.89 12.75
C ASN A 76 -1.21 9.94 11.81
N VAL A 77 -0.14 10.43 11.17
CA VAL A 77 0.69 9.63 10.27
C VAL A 77 1.65 8.76 11.07
N VAL A 78 1.96 7.59 10.55
CA VAL A 78 3.02 6.73 11.10
C VAL A 78 4.14 6.61 10.08
N LEU A 79 5.32 7.14 10.42
CA LEU A 79 6.57 6.97 9.68
C LEU A 79 7.46 6.01 10.48
N ALA A 80 7.79 4.86 9.89
CA ALA A 80 8.60 3.83 10.54
C ALA A 80 9.78 3.38 9.66
N GLY A 81 10.98 3.32 10.25
CA GLY A 81 12.18 2.83 9.58
C GLY A 81 12.83 3.83 8.62
N GLN A 82 13.28 3.37 7.46
CA GLN A 82 13.94 4.17 6.43
C GLN A 82 12.93 4.93 5.56
N VAL A 83 12.39 6.03 6.10
CA VAL A 83 11.50 6.92 5.35
C VAL A 83 12.15 8.30 5.24
N THR A 84 12.23 8.85 4.04
CA THR A 84 12.70 10.22 3.81
C THR A 84 11.61 11.02 3.11
N VAL A 85 11.18 12.10 3.74
CA VAL A 85 10.22 13.06 3.19
C VAL A 85 11.01 14.32 2.82
N TYR A 86 11.12 14.60 1.52
CA TYR A 86 11.88 15.72 0.96
C TYR A 86 11.13 17.04 1.03
N ASP A 87 11.80 18.11 0.60
CA ASP A 87 11.32 19.48 0.72
C ASP A 87 9.98 19.69 -0.02
N GLY A 88 9.08 20.45 0.61
CA GLY A 88 7.74 20.71 0.11
C GLY A 88 6.83 19.49 -0.02
N ALA A 89 7.27 18.30 0.39
CA ALA A 89 6.40 17.13 0.37
C ALA A 89 5.33 17.23 1.47
N SER A 90 4.18 16.59 1.25
CA SER A 90 3.11 16.53 2.25
C SER A 90 2.59 15.11 2.46
N VAL A 91 2.41 14.71 3.72
CA VAL A 91 1.85 13.42 4.11
C VAL A 91 0.61 13.66 4.97
N TRP A 92 -0.53 13.24 4.44
CA TRP A 92 -1.85 13.58 4.94
C TRP A 92 -2.41 12.54 5.91
N ASN A 93 -3.56 12.88 6.50
CA ASN A 93 -4.11 12.22 7.68
C ASN A 93 -4.26 10.70 7.53
N GLY A 94 -3.72 9.97 8.50
CA GLY A 94 -3.88 8.51 8.60
C GLY A 94 -3.03 7.71 7.60
N ALA A 95 -2.13 8.36 6.86
CA ALA A 95 -1.18 7.64 6.03
C ALA A 95 -0.15 6.87 6.88
N VAL A 96 0.28 5.71 6.39
CA VAL A 96 1.27 4.84 7.05
C VAL A 96 2.39 4.57 6.06
N LEU A 97 3.61 5.02 6.39
CA LEU A 97 4.81 4.79 5.60
C LEU A 97 5.74 3.89 6.41
N ARG A 98 5.87 2.64 5.97
CA ARG A 98 6.68 1.62 6.65
C ARG A 98 7.84 1.18 5.76
N GLY A 99 8.99 1.81 5.99
CA GLY A 99 10.27 1.48 5.35
C GLY A 99 11.12 0.57 6.23
N ASP A 100 10.55 -0.55 6.67
CA ASP A 100 11.24 -1.50 7.56
C ASP A 100 12.00 -2.59 6.82
N LEU A 101 11.65 -2.90 5.57
CA LEU A 101 12.41 -3.81 4.71
C LEU A 101 13.36 -3.05 3.78
N ASN A 102 12.86 -2.02 3.08
CA ASN A 102 13.65 -1.14 2.23
C ASN A 102 13.25 0.33 2.39
N LYS A 103 14.00 1.21 1.73
CA LYS A 103 13.80 2.66 1.79
C LYS A 103 12.51 3.12 1.10
N ILE A 104 11.89 4.14 1.68
CA ILE A 104 10.76 4.88 1.09
C ILE A 104 11.18 6.34 0.98
N THR A 105 11.07 6.90 -0.22
CA THR A 105 11.39 8.30 -0.51
C THR A 105 10.17 9.02 -1.06
N VAL A 106 9.82 10.17 -0.47
CA VAL A 106 8.77 11.07 -0.96
C VAL A 106 9.43 12.35 -1.44
N GLY A 107 9.47 12.54 -2.76
CA GLY A 107 10.21 13.59 -3.46
C GLY A 107 9.61 15.00 -3.33
N PHE A 108 10.27 15.94 -4.00
CA PHE A 108 9.98 17.37 -3.91
C PHE A 108 8.53 17.71 -4.32
N CYS A 109 7.83 18.47 -3.49
CA CYS A 109 6.45 18.91 -3.76
C CYS A 109 5.47 17.75 -4.05
N SER A 110 5.79 16.54 -3.61
CA SER A 110 4.94 15.37 -3.79
C SER A 110 4.04 15.18 -2.57
N ASN A 111 2.84 14.68 -2.82
CA ASN A 111 1.84 14.53 -1.78
C ASN A 111 1.36 13.08 -1.67
N VAL A 112 1.25 12.63 -0.42
CA VAL A 112 0.66 11.34 -0.04
C VAL A 112 -0.63 11.64 0.71
N GLN A 113 -1.77 11.51 0.03
CA GLN A 113 -3.07 11.87 0.58
C GLN A 113 -3.54 10.91 1.70
N GLU A 114 -4.77 11.12 2.17
CA GLU A 114 -5.30 10.49 3.37
C GLU A 114 -5.28 8.97 3.27
N ARG A 115 -4.94 8.32 4.40
CA ARG A 115 -5.05 6.86 4.59
C ARG A 115 -4.31 6.04 3.53
N CYS A 116 -3.30 6.62 2.89
CA CYS A 116 -2.42 5.86 2.01
C CYS A 116 -1.50 4.96 2.83
N VAL A 117 -1.21 3.76 2.30
CA VAL A 117 -0.29 2.81 2.93
C VAL A 117 0.86 2.55 1.98
N LEU A 118 2.06 2.94 2.40
CA LEU A 118 3.30 2.73 1.66
C LEU A 118 4.13 1.70 2.41
N HIS A 119 4.51 0.64 1.72
CA HIS A 119 5.33 -0.43 2.27
C HIS A 119 6.42 -0.80 1.29
N ALA A 120 7.63 -0.98 1.78
CA ALA A 120 8.69 -1.61 1.01
C ALA A 120 8.63 -3.12 1.23
N ALA A 121 8.47 -3.91 0.17
CA ALA A 121 8.67 -5.35 0.17
C ALA A 121 10.16 -5.72 0.29
N ASP A 122 10.44 -6.98 0.60
CA ASP A 122 11.77 -7.57 0.45
C ASP A 122 12.06 -7.80 -1.06
N SER A 123 13.32 -8.02 -1.46
CA SER A 123 13.72 -8.21 -2.88
C SER A 123 14.04 -9.67 -3.26
N PRO A 124 13.16 -10.68 -3.01
CA PRO A 124 13.44 -12.05 -3.42
C PRO A 124 13.27 -12.26 -4.94
N THR A 125 12.57 -11.36 -5.62
CA THR A 125 12.22 -11.45 -7.05
C THR A 125 13.22 -10.76 -7.98
N GLY A 126 14.22 -10.05 -7.44
CA GLY A 126 15.19 -9.27 -8.22
C GLY A 126 14.64 -7.95 -8.79
N LEU A 127 13.38 -7.61 -8.50
CA LEU A 127 12.77 -6.33 -8.85
C LEU A 127 13.19 -5.24 -7.84
N PRO A 128 13.14 -3.95 -8.25
CA PRO A 128 13.37 -2.84 -7.32
C PRO A 128 12.44 -2.96 -6.12
N ALA A 129 13.04 -3.06 -4.92
CA ALA A 129 12.31 -3.28 -3.68
C ALA A 129 12.06 -2.00 -2.89
N GLU A 130 12.60 -0.88 -3.34
CA GLU A 130 12.35 0.44 -2.78
C GLU A 130 11.10 1.09 -3.35
N THR A 131 10.48 1.95 -2.54
CA THR A 131 9.37 2.81 -3.01
C THR A 131 9.93 4.20 -3.21
N SER A 132 10.12 4.61 -4.48
CA SER A 132 10.51 5.98 -4.81
C SER A 132 9.34 6.75 -5.40
N ILE A 133 9.00 7.86 -4.78
CA ILE A 133 8.06 8.84 -5.28
C ILE A 133 8.90 10.06 -5.65
N GLU A 134 8.99 10.36 -6.93
CA GLU A 134 9.80 11.48 -7.43
C GLU A 134 9.07 12.82 -7.24
N ARG A 135 9.50 13.89 -7.91
CA ARG A 135 8.97 15.25 -7.76
C ARG A 135 7.57 15.43 -8.37
N TYR A 136 6.75 16.32 -7.78
CA TYR A 136 5.41 16.69 -8.26
C TYR A 136 4.46 15.51 -8.47
N VAL A 137 4.60 14.46 -7.66
CA VAL A 137 3.71 13.30 -7.71
C VAL A 137 2.54 13.52 -6.75
N THR A 138 1.33 13.30 -7.24
CA THR A 138 0.10 13.37 -6.44
C THR A 138 -0.43 11.95 -6.21
N ILE A 139 -0.35 11.47 -4.98
CA ILE A 139 -0.88 10.15 -4.60
C ILE A 139 -2.25 10.33 -3.96
N GLY A 140 -3.27 9.85 -4.66
CA GLY A 140 -4.66 9.95 -4.26
C GLY A 140 -4.97 9.18 -2.98
N ALA A 141 -5.98 9.65 -2.24
CA ALA A 141 -6.40 9.06 -0.97
C ALA A 141 -6.67 7.54 -1.07
N TYR A 142 -6.42 6.81 0.02
CA TYR A 142 -6.58 5.35 0.13
C TYR A 142 -5.72 4.53 -0.85
N SER A 143 -4.65 5.09 -1.38
CA SER A 143 -3.75 4.34 -2.25
C SER A 143 -2.84 3.40 -1.46
N LEU A 144 -2.58 2.23 -2.02
CA LEU A 144 -1.64 1.25 -1.47
C LEU A 144 -0.45 1.14 -2.42
N LEU A 145 0.73 1.51 -1.96
CA LEU A 145 1.96 1.43 -2.72
C LEU A 145 2.89 0.38 -2.10
N ARG A 146 3.34 -0.58 -2.90
CA ARG A 146 4.29 -1.60 -2.48
C ARG A 146 5.46 -1.67 -3.45
N SER A 147 6.65 -1.26 -3.00
CA SER A 147 7.92 -1.27 -3.77
C SER A 147 7.74 -0.84 -5.23
N CYS A 148 7.25 0.38 -5.42
CA CYS A 148 7.03 0.94 -6.74
C CYS A 148 7.88 2.19 -6.96
N THR A 149 8.26 2.42 -8.21
CA THR A 149 8.92 3.65 -8.64
C THR A 149 7.91 4.49 -9.41
N ILE A 150 7.65 5.70 -8.92
CA ILE A 150 6.79 6.67 -9.57
C ILE A 150 7.66 7.85 -9.98
N GLU A 151 7.84 8.00 -11.28
CA GLU A 151 8.63 9.07 -11.89
C GLU A 151 7.98 10.47 -11.70
N PRO A 152 8.69 11.56 -12.04
CA PRO A 152 8.18 12.91 -11.86
C PRO A 152 6.82 13.15 -12.50
N GLU A 153 6.05 14.05 -11.90
CA GLU A 153 4.84 14.62 -12.52
C GLU A 153 3.81 13.53 -12.87
N CYS A 154 3.55 12.61 -11.94
CA CYS A 154 2.52 11.58 -12.08
C CYS A 154 1.33 11.86 -11.15
N ILE A 155 0.14 11.44 -11.58
CA ILE A 155 -1.05 11.42 -10.73
C ILE A 155 -1.48 9.98 -10.51
N ILE A 156 -1.52 9.56 -9.26
CA ILE A 156 -2.08 8.28 -8.85
C ILE A 156 -3.48 8.55 -8.32
N GLY A 157 -4.50 8.04 -9.01
CA GLY A 157 -5.89 8.22 -8.61
C GLY A 157 -6.20 7.63 -7.23
N GLN A 158 -7.31 8.07 -6.65
CA GLN A 158 -7.78 7.56 -5.36
C GLN A 158 -7.99 6.05 -5.39
N HIS A 159 -7.76 5.38 -4.27
CA HIS A 159 -7.96 3.93 -4.13
C HIS A 159 -7.14 3.09 -5.13
N SER A 160 -6.00 3.61 -5.60
CA SER A 160 -5.12 2.87 -6.50
C SER A 160 -4.20 1.93 -5.72
N ILE A 161 -3.84 0.81 -6.34
CA ILE A 161 -2.96 -0.20 -5.76
C ILE A 161 -1.80 -0.42 -6.72
N LEU A 162 -0.58 -0.12 -6.28
CA LEU A 162 0.65 -0.40 -7.02
C LEU A 162 1.40 -1.53 -6.34
N MET A 163 1.75 -2.54 -7.15
CA MET A 163 2.42 -3.75 -6.70
C MET A 163 3.93 -3.69 -6.99
N GLU A 164 4.65 -4.67 -6.46
CA GLU A 164 6.12 -4.73 -6.44
C GLU A 164 6.73 -4.59 -7.83
N GLY A 165 7.74 -3.72 -7.95
CA GLY A 165 8.46 -3.45 -9.19
C GLY A 165 7.63 -2.73 -10.26
N SER A 166 6.44 -2.21 -9.95
CA SER A 166 5.71 -1.39 -10.91
C SER A 166 6.43 -0.06 -11.12
N LEU A 167 6.61 0.33 -12.37
CA LEU A 167 7.19 1.61 -12.78
C LEU A 167 6.11 2.47 -13.43
N VAL A 168 5.83 3.62 -12.85
CA VAL A 168 4.96 4.64 -13.45
C VAL A 168 5.84 5.73 -14.00
N GLU A 169 5.87 5.87 -15.31
CA GLU A 169 6.75 6.84 -15.99
C GLU A 169 6.17 8.25 -15.96
N THR A 170 7.04 9.21 -16.28
CA THR A 170 6.77 10.64 -16.25
C THR A 170 5.46 11.01 -16.93
N HIS A 171 4.74 11.99 -16.38
CA HIS A 171 3.46 12.47 -16.95
C HIS A 171 2.41 11.36 -17.11
N SER A 172 2.43 10.30 -16.31
CA SER A 172 1.39 9.27 -16.37
C SER A 172 0.27 9.56 -15.37
N ILE A 173 -0.96 9.22 -15.75
CA ILE A 173 -2.12 9.34 -14.86
C ILE A 173 -2.77 7.97 -14.70
N LEU A 174 -2.94 7.56 -13.44
CA LEU A 174 -3.79 6.44 -13.06
C LEU A 174 -5.15 6.96 -12.60
N GLU A 175 -6.22 6.45 -13.19
CA GLU A 175 -7.57 6.74 -12.71
C GLU A 175 -7.83 6.10 -11.33
N ALA A 176 -8.89 6.57 -10.68
CA ALA A 176 -9.31 6.02 -9.40
C ALA A 176 -9.61 4.51 -9.49
N GLY A 177 -9.24 3.76 -8.45
CA GLY A 177 -9.45 2.31 -8.37
C GLY A 177 -8.52 1.48 -9.27
N SER A 178 -7.46 2.08 -9.82
CA SER A 178 -6.54 1.38 -10.70
C SER A 178 -5.63 0.43 -9.93
N VAL A 179 -5.45 -0.80 -10.43
CA VAL A 179 -4.57 -1.81 -9.81
C VAL A 179 -3.48 -2.22 -10.78
N VAL A 180 -2.25 -1.80 -10.48
CA VAL A 180 -1.07 -2.06 -11.29
C VAL A 180 -0.42 -3.38 -10.84
N PRO A 181 -0.35 -4.40 -11.72
CA PRO A 181 0.27 -5.68 -11.39
C PRO A 181 1.78 -5.56 -11.11
N PRO A 182 2.39 -6.55 -10.43
CA PRO A 182 3.82 -6.57 -10.20
C PRO A 182 4.63 -6.49 -11.50
N GLY A 183 5.71 -5.71 -11.50
CA GLY A 183 6.61 -5.54 -12.65
C GLY A 183 5.99 -4.82 -13.87
N ARG A 184 4.76 -4.31 -13.75
CA ARG A 184 4.10 -3.58 -14.84
C ARG A 184 4.69 -2.18 -14.97
N ARG A 185 5.10 -1.83 -16.19
CA ARG A 185 5.50 -0.49 -16.58
C ARG A 185 4.34 0.25 -17.24
N ILE A 186 4.07 1.47 -16.77
CA ILE A 186 3.12 2.42 -17.36
C ILE A 186 3.93 3.45 -18.15
N PRO A 187 3.78 3.51 -19.49
CA PRO A 187 4.54 4.43 -20.32
C PRO A 187 4.21 5.90 -20.09
N THR A 188 5.18 6.77 -20.40
CA THR A 188 5.09 8.23 -20.28
C THR A 188 3.87 8.80 -21.02
N GLY A 189 3.14 9.71 -20.36
CA GLY A 189 2.04 10.45 -21.00
C GLY A 189 0.79 9.62 -21.26
N GLU A 190 0.64 8.46 -20.63
CA GLU A 190 -0.52 7.60 -20.79
C GLU A 190 -1.48 7.67 -19.59
N LEU A 191 -2.77 7.53 -19.90
CA LEU A 191 -3.83 7.36 -18.92
C LEU A 191 -4.20 5.88 -18.83
N TRP A 192 -4.12 5.34 -17.61
CA TRP A 192 -4.42 3.94 -17.31
C TRP A 192 -5.54 3.83 -16.28
N ALA A 193 -6.40 2.83 -16.45
CA ALA A 193 -7.54 2.60 -15.57
C ALA A 193 -7.84 1.11 -15.34
N GLY A 194 -8.53 0.82 -14.25
CA GLY A 194 -9.15 -0.48 -13.98
C GLY A 194 -8.31 -1.46 -13.16
N ASN A 195 -8.89 -2.64 -12.92
CA ASN A 195 -8.29 -3.71 -12.13
C ASN A 195 -8.41 -5.05 -12.90
N PRO A 196 -7.33 -5.54 -13.52
CA PRO A 196 -5.99 -4.95 -13.60
C PRO A 196 -5.95 -3.71 -14.51
N ALA A 197 -4.99 -2.82 -14.27
CA ALA A 197 -4.82 -1.57 -15.00
C ALA A 197 -4.55 -1.84 -16.49
N LYS A 198 -5.27 -1.12 -17.34
CA LYS A 198 -5.16 -1.15 -18.80
C LYS A 198 -5.01 0.26 -19.34
N PHE A 199 -4.29 0.35 -20.46
CA PHE A 199 -4.24 1.57 -21.24
C PHE A 199 -5.64 1.99 -21.68
N VAL A 200 -5.96 3.28 -21.48
CA VAL A 200 -7.21 3.88 -21.92
C VAL A 200 -6.95 4.78 -23.12
N ARG A 201 -6.03 5.73 -22.96
CA ARG A 201 -5.66 6.72 -23.98
C ARG A 201 -4.35 7.42 -23.62
N THR A 202 -3.80 8.14 -24.59
CA THR A 202 -2.74 9.12 -24.32
C THR A 202 -3.33 10.40 -23.72
N LEU A 203 -2.55 11.07 -22.89
CA LEU A 203 -2.92 12.35 -22.30
C LEU A 203 -2.84 13.48 -23.33
N THR A 204 -3.65 14.51 -23.10
CA THR A 204 -3.52 15.76 -23.84
C THR A 204 -2.40 16.62 -23.25
N HIS A 205 -1.91 17.58 -24.03
CA HIS A 205 -0.89 18.50 -23.54
C HIS A 205 -1.41 19.37 -22.38
N GLU A 206 -2.69 19.73 -22.42
CA GLU A 206 -3.34 20.49 -21.35
C GLU A 206 -3.33 19.71 -20.03
N GLU A 207 -3.73 18.43 -20.06
CA GLU A 207 -3.70 17.55 -18.87
C GLU A 207 -2.29 17.42 -18.30
N THR A 208 -1.29 17.26 -19.17
CA THR A 208 0.12 17.15 -18.76
C THR A 208 0.59 18.42 -18.03
N LEU A 209 0.20 19.61 -18.53
CA LEU A 209 0.53 20.89 -17.90
C LEU A 209 -0.23 21.15 -16.59
N GLU A 210 -1.34 20.46 -16.34
CA GLU A 210 -2.11 20.58 -15.11
C GLU A 210 -1.54 19.76 -13.95
N ILE A 211 -0.81 18.67 -14.22
CA ILE A 211 -0.22 17.81 -13.20
C ILE A 211 0.63 18.59 -12.17
N PRO A 212 1.64 19.38 -12.57
CA PRO A 212 2.43 20.15 -11.61
C PRO A 212 1.64 21.26 -10.93
N LYS A 213 0.63 21.84 -11.60
CA LYS A 213 -0.24 22.86 -10.98
C LYS A 213 -1.04 22.28 -9.82
N LEU A 214 -1.56 21.06 -9.98
CA LEU A 214 -2.25 20.33 -8.92
C LEU A 214 -1.32 20.05 -7.73
N ALA A 215 -0.10 19.58 -7.99
CA ALA A 215 0.87 19.31 -6.94
C ALA A 215 1.22 20.58 -6.13
N VAL A 216 1.43 21.71 -6.81
CA VAL A 216 1.69 23.01 -6.16
C VAL A 216 0.48 23.51 -5.38
N ALA A 217 -0.74 23.37 -5.91
CA ALA A 217 -1.96 23.76 -5.19
C ALA A 217 -2.13 22.96 -3.87
N ILE A 218 -1.82 21.67 -3.89
CA ILE A 218 -1.82 20.83 -2.67
C ILE A 218 -0.70 21.23 -1.72
N ASN A 219 0.49 21.58 -2.24
CA ASN A 219 1.58 22.10 -1.42
C ASN A 219 1.19 23.40 -0.72
N ASP A 220 0.54 24.34 -1.41
CA ASP A 220 0.07 25.59 -0.79
C ASP A 220 -1.00 25.33 0.28
N LEU A 221 -1.91 24.39 0.04
CA LEU A 221 -2.82 23.93 1.08
C LEU A 221 -2.05 23.35 2.26
N SER A 222 -1.03 22.52 2.01
CA SER A 222 -0.21 21.91 3.07
C SER A 222 0.53 22.94 3.92
N LYS A 223 0.94 24.08 3.36
CA LYS A 223 1.53 25.20 4.11
C LYS A 223 0.53 25.80 5.08
N THR A 224 -0.72 26.00 4.67
CA THR A 224 -1.80 26.48 5.55
C THR A 224 -2.01 25.54 6.72
N TYR A 225 -1.99 24.22 6.49
CA TYR A 225 -2.05 23.26 7.59
C TYR A 225 -0.79 23.30 8.46
N PHE A 226 0.39 23.41 7.85
CA PHE A 226 1.66 23.48 8.58
C PHE A 226 1.71 24.68 9.54
N THR A 227 1.18 25.83 9.15
CA THR A 227 1.12 27.03 10.01
C THR A 227 0.22 26.87 11.24
N GLU A 228 -0.76 25.97 11.19
CA GLU A 228 -1.62 25.66 12.35
C GLU A 228 -0.89 24.84 13.42
N PHE A 229 0.26 24.21 13.08
CA PHE A 229 1.03 23.40 14.02
C PHE A 229 2.27 24.14 14.53
N LEU A 230 2.38 24.24 15.86
CA LEU A 230 3.61 24.68 16.51
C LEU A 230 4.62 23.51 16.62
N PRO A 231 5.93 23.79 16.72
CA PRO A 231 6.96 22.75 16.82
C PRO A 231 6.80 21.81 18.04
N TYR A 232 6.28 22.34 19.15
CA TYR A 232 6.05 21.60 20.38
C TYR A 232 4.56 21.58 20.72
N SER A 233 4.07 20.42 21.17
CA SER A 233 2.70 20.29 21.65
C SER A 233 2.60 20.59 23.15
N THR A 234 1.43 21.04 23.60
CA THR A 234 1.13 21.31 25.01
C THR A 234 0.70 20.06 25.79
N VAL A 235 0.78 18.87 25.18
CA VAL A 235 0.31 17.59 25.75
C VAL A 235 1.04 17.24 27.05
N TYR A 236 2.28 17.68 27.24
CA TYR A 236 3.04 17.44 28.47
C TYR A 236 2.35 18.02 29.72
N LEU A 237 1.69 19.17 29.61
CA LEU A 237 0.94 19.79 30.72
C LEU A 237 -0.22 18.92 31.17
N GLU A 238 -0.91 18.27 30.24
CA GLU A 238 -2.00 17.34 30.56
C GLU A 238 -1.48 16.06 31.21
N VAL A 239 -0.32 15.57 30.77
CA VAL A 239 0.37 14.43 31.40
C VAL A 239 0.81 14.76 32.83
N GLU A 240 1.34 15.96 33.08
CA GLU A 240 1.71 16.43 34.42
C GLU A 240 0.49 16.54 35.33
N LYS A 241 -0.60 17.16 34.88
CA LYS A 241 -1.87 17.21 35.61
C LYS A 241 -2.38 15.81 35.95
N LEU A 242 -2.26 14.86 35.01
CA LEU A 242 -2.66 13.47 35.20
C LEU A 242 -1.79 12.77 36.25
N LYS A 243 -0.46 12.95 36.21
CA LYS A 243 0.46 12.39 37.21
C LYS A 243 0.21 12.94 38.62
N ASN A 244 0.00 14.25 38.72
CA ASN A 244 -0.33 14.91 39.99
C ASN A 244 -1.63 14.36 40.59
N LYS A 245 -2.67 14.15 39.76
CA LYS A 245 -3.93 13.52 40.19
C LYS A 245 -3.76 12.08 40.68
N LEU A 246 -2.77 11.36 40.16
CA LEU A 246 -2.44 10.00 40.58
C LEU A 246 -1.49 9.94 41.78
N GLY A 247 -1.08 11.09 42.34
CA GLY A 247 -0.14 11.16 43.47
C GLY A 247 1.31 10.84 43.08
N ILE A 248 1.63 10.85 41.79
CA ILE A 248 2.98 10.62 41.28
C ILE A 248 3.66 11.99 41.18
N ASN A 249 4.38 12.39 42.22
CA ASN A 249 5.26 13.56 42.15
C ASN A 249 6.48 13.22 41.29
N VAL A 250 6.69 14.01 40.24
CA VAL A 250 7.91 13.96 39.39
C VAL A 250 8.95 14.90 39.98
#